data_AF-A0A7W7EXW7-F1
#
_entry.id   AF-A0A7W7EXW7-F1
#
_cell.length_a   1.000
_cell.length_b   1.000
_cell.length_c   1.000
_cell.angle_alpha   90.00
_cell.angle_beta   90.00
_cell.angle_gamma   90.00
#
_symmetry.space_group_name_H-M   'P 1'
#
loop_
_entity.id
_entity.type
_entity.pdbx_description
1 polymer ?
#
loop_
_entity_poly.entity_id
_entity_poly.type
_entity_poly.pdbx_seq_one_letter_code
_entity_poly.pdbx_strand_id
1 'polypeptide(L)'
;MIAVLGVIAMIAAAVLWLLAAVLVAGLAAAASFAIAIVIQHLGEAWGYSHADLAGAICGVAFFVSAMAYAARRYLPSDTRSVDTEPRPRKARVTELREPDEAGSDEDFAPETDRNVRAAWQTIEELAPGQRARVKVARRKCAQVLALGEGDTIDPSLIELSTMLKRNLPQLANTVAKLCATASRSKRNEAIRGLVEDVERLAQSADRELARHHEALADELVALRAHIATRTSA
;
A
#
# COMPACT_ATOMS: atom_id res chain seq x y z
N MET A 1 0.56 -27.93 -36.81
CA MET A 1 0.34 -26.53 -37.28
C MET A 1 -0.32 -25.63 -36.24
N ILE A 2 -1.37 -26.07 -35.52
CA ILE A 2 -2.11 -25.24 -34.53
C ILE A 2 -1.22 -24.74 -33.38
N ALA A 3 -0.31 -25.58 -32.86
CA ALA A 3 0.62 -25.18 -31.78
C ALA A 3 1.63 -24.10 -32.21
N VAL A 4 2.10 -24.14 -33.47
CA VAL A 4 3.09 -23.16 -33.99
C VAL A 4 2.44 -21.79 -34.20
N LEU A 5 1.20 -21.76 -34.70
CA LEU A 5 0.40 -20.54 -34.82
C LEU A 5 0.11 -19.91 -33.45
N GLY A 6 -0.15 -20.72 -32.42
CA GLY A 6 -0.34 -20.24 -31.04
C GLY A 6 0.91 -19.57 -30.46
N VAL A 7 2.10 -20.17 -30.68
CA VAL A 7 3.38 -19.60 -30.22
C VAL A 7 3.69 -18.28 -30.94
N ILE A 8 3.46 -18.20 -32.25
CA ILE A 8 3.68 -16.97 -33.03
C ILE A 8 2.74 -15.84 -32.57
N ALA A 9 1.45 -16.16 -32.32
CA ALA A 9 0.49 -15.18 -31.81
C ALA A 9 0.85 -14.67 -30.40
N MET A 10 1.37 -15.56 -29.54
CA MET A 10 1.82 -15.20 -28.19
C MET A 10 3.05 -14.27 -28.24
N ILE A 11 4.03 -14.57 -29.10
CA ILE A 11 5.21 -13.73 -29.30
C ILE A 11 4.79 -12.36 -29.87
N ALA A 12 3.90 -12.33 -30.86
CA ALA A 12 3.40 -11.09 -31.43
C ALA A 12 2.68 -10.23 -30.38
N ALA A 13 1.86 -10.84 -29.52
CA ALA A 13 1.18 -10.15 -28.42
C ALA A 13 2.18 -9.61 -27.39
N ALA A 14 3.20 -10.38 -27.02
CA ALA A 14 4.25 -9.96 -26.09
C ALA A 14 5.09 -8.80 -26.64
N VAL A 15 5.43 -8.84 -27.93
CA VAL A 15 6.14 -7.75 -28.62
C VAL A 15 5.27 -6.50 -28.68
N LEU A 16 3.98 -6.64 -29.00
CA LEU A 16 3.05 -5.51 -29.03
C LEU A 16 2.87 -4.87 -27.65
N TRP A 17 2.86 -5.68 -26.59
CA TRP A 17 2.82 -5.22 -25.21
C TRP A 17 4.10 -4.49 -24.80
N LEU A 18 5.26 -5.02 -25.18
CA LEU A 18 6.56 -4.38 -24.97
C LEU A 18 6.62 -3.03 -25.68
N LEU A 19 6.16 -2.96 -26.92
CA LEU A 19 6.10 -1.72 -27.68
C LEU A 19 5.16 -0.70 -27.01
N ALA A 20 3.97 -1.14 -26.56
CA ALA A 20 3.04 -0.28 -25.85
C ALA A 20 3.63 0.25 -24.52
N ALA A 21 4.33 -0.60 -23.76
CA ALA A 21 4.99 -0.21 -22.53
C ALA A 21 6.13 0.79 -22.77
N VAL A 22 6.93 0.58 -23.82
CA VAL A 22 7.98 1.53 -24.24
C VAL A 22 7.37 2.86 -24.68
N LEU A 23 6.23 2.84 -25.38
CA LEU A 23 5.52 4.05 -25.82
C LEU A 23 4.96 4.83 -24.62
N VAL A 24 4.38 4.16 -23.64
CA VAL A 24 3.87 4.78 -22.41
C VAL A 24 5.02 5.34 -21.57
N ALA A 25 6.12 4.61 -21.42
CA ALA A 25 7.31 5.10 -20.74
C ALA A 25 7.93 6.31 -21.46
N GLY A 26 7.98 6.29 -22.80
CA GLY A 26 8.43 7.40 -23.62
C GLY A 26 7.53 8.64 -23.50
N LEU A 27 6.20 8.45 -23.48
CA LEU A 27 5.22 9.51 -23.25
C LEU A 27 5.35 10.10 -21.84
N ALA A 28 5.54 9.27 -20.83
CA ALA A 28 5.77 9.71 -19.46
C ALA A 28 7.09 10.51 -19.33
N ALA A 29 8.16 10.07 -20.01
CA ALA A 29 9.42 10.80 -20.06
C ALA A 29 9.28 12.14 -20.80
N ALA A 30 8.58 12.18 -21.94
CA ALA A 30 8.32 13.41 -22.69
C ALA A 30 7.44 14.39 -21.90
N ALA A 31 6.42 13.90 -21.19
CA ALA A 31 5.60 14.71 -20.30
C ALA A 31 6.43 15.25 -19.13
N SER A 32 7.30 14.43 -18.53
CA SER A 32 8.21 14.86 -17.47
C SER A 32 9.19 15.93 -17.95
N PHE A 33 9.70 15.81 -19.18
CA PHE A 33 10.57 16.80 -19.79
C PHE A 33 9.83 18.11 -20.10
N ALA A 34 8.60 18.03 -20.61
CA ALA A 34 7.76 19.21 -20.84
C ALA A 34 7.41 19.93 -19.52
N ILE A 35 7.08 19.18 -18.46
CA ILE A 35 6.83 19.73 -17.13
C ILE A 35 8.10 20.37 -16.56
N ALA A 36 9.27 19.75 -16.74
CA ALA A 36 10.54 20.33 -16.30
C ALA A 36 10.84 21.66 -17.00
N ILE A 37 10.60 21.76 -18.32
CA ILE A 37 10.75 23.02 -19.07
C ILE A 37 9.79 24.10 -18.54
N VAL A 38 8.53 23.75 -18.28
CA VAL A 38 7.53 24.68 -17.74
C VAL A 38 7.93 25.17 -16.35
N ILE A 39 8.37 24.27 -15.46
CA ILE A 39 8.84 24.63 -14.11
C ILE A 39 10.10 25.49 -14.19
N GLN A 40 11.02 25.21 -15.11
CA GLN A 40 12.23 26.01 -15.29
C GLN A 40 11.92 27.44 -15.75
N HIS A 41 10.99 27.63 -16.70
CA HIS A 41 10.55 28.96 -17.12
C HIS A 41 9.73 29.70 -16.05
N LEU A 42 8.93 29.00 -15.25
CA LEU A 42 8.25 29.60 -14.09
C LEU A 42 9.20 29.90 -12.94
N GLY A 43 10.26 29.11 -12.73
CA GLY A 43 11.26 29.32 -11.68
C GLY A 43 12.09 30.59 -11.90
N GLU A 44 12.47 30.86 -13.15
CA GLU A 44 13.21 32.08 -13.53
C GLU A 44 12.38 33.36 -13.31
N ALA A 45 11.06 33.30 -13.46
CA ALA A 45 10.17 34.44 -13.22
C ALA A 45 9.92 34.74 -11.73
N TRP A 46 10.21 33.79 -10.83
CA TRP A 46 9.90 33.89 -9.39
C TRP A 46 11.13 33.82 -8.48
N GLY A 47 12.35 33.77 -9.04
CA GLY A 47 13.61 33.89 -8.29
C GLY A 47 13.99 32.67 -7.46
N TYR A 48 13.52 31.48 -7.81
CA TYR A 48 13.85 30.23 -7.09
C TYR A 48 15.22 29.67 -7.50
N SER A 49 15.97 29.17 -6.50
CA SER A 49 17.29 28.55 -6.67
C SER A 49 17.20 27.23 -7.45
N HIS A 50 18.13 27.01 -8.38
CA HIS A 50 18.23 25.79 -9.22
C HIS A 50 18.28 24.47 -8.44
N ALA A 51 18.63 24.49 -7.15
CA ALA A 51 18.73 23.30 -6.30
C ALA A 51 17.36 22.71 -5.92
N ASP A 52 16.35 23.54 -5.66
CA ASP A 52 14.99 23.06 -5.34
C ASP A 52 14.30 22.46 -6.58
N LEU A 53 14.65 23.01 -7.75
CA LEU A 53 14.13 22.57 -9.05
C LEU A 53 14.70 21.19 -9.44
N ALA A 54 15.98 20.94 -9.13
CA ALA A 54 16.61 19.63 -9.32
C ALA A 54 15.99 18.55 -8.40
N GLY A 55 15.63 18.90 -7.17
CA GLY A 55 14.96 18.00 -6.23
C GLY A 55 13.58 17.55 -6.72
N ALA A 56 12.80 18.46 -7.30
CA ALA A 56 11.50 18.16 -7.88
C ALA A 56 11.59 17.21 -9.09
N ILE A 57 12.56 17.43 -9.97
CA ILE A 57 12.79 16.59 -11.16
C ILE A 57 13.22 15.16 -10.74
N CYS A 58 14.14 15.04 -9.77
CA CYS A 58 14.55 13.75 -9.24
C CYS A 58 13.39 13.00 -8.56
N GLY A 59 12.53 13.71 -7.82
CA GLY A 59 11.36 13.13 -7.16
C GLY A 59 10.36 12.54 -8.16
N VAL A 60 10.10 13.24 -9.27
CA VAL A 60 9.18 12.76 -10.33
C VAL A 60 9.78 11.56 -11.06
N ALA A 61 11.08 11.60 -11.41
CA ALA A 61 11.75 10.49 -12.07
C ALA A 61 11.77 9.21 -11.21
N PHE A 62 11.96 9.36 -9.89
CA PHE A 62 11.90 8.26 -8.94
C PHE A 62 10.48 7.68 -8.83
N PHE A 63 9.46 8.55 -8.77
CA PHE A 63 8.05 8.14 -8.70
C PHE A 63 7.61 7.35 -9.95
N VAL A 64 8.00 7.81 -11.14
CA VAL A 64 7.69 7.12 -12.41
C VAL A 64 8.41 5.76 -12.47
N SER A 65 9.66 5.69 -12.02
CA SER A 65 10.43 4.45 -11.97
C SER A 65 9.83 3.44 -10.98
N ALA A 66 9.37 3.90 -9.82
CA ALA A 66 8.68 3.08 -8.82
C ALA A 66 7.33 2.57 -9.34
N MET A 67 6.55 3.41 -10.03
CA MET A 67 5.30 3.00 -10.68
C MET A 67 5.52 1.96 -11.78
N ALA A 68 6.56 2.12 -12.61
CA ALA A 68 6.90 1.14 -13.65
C ALA A 68 7.37 -0.20 -13.05
N TYR A 69 8.11 -0.15 -11.94
CA TYR A 69 8.53 -1.34 -11.21
C TYR A 69 7.34 -2.07 -10.55
N ALA A 70 6.42 -1.32 -9.92
CA ALA A 70 5.19 -1.86 -9.36
C ALA A 70 4.31 -2.50 -10.47
N ALA A 71 4.15 -1.83 -11.61
CA ALA A 71 3.39 -2.38 -12.73
C ALA A 71 3.97 -3.72 -13.21
N ARG A 72 5.30 -3.84 -13.31
CA ARG A 72 5.95 -5.11 -13.68
C ARG A 72 5.77 -6.22 -12.65
N ARG A 73 5.63 -5.88 -11.36
CA ARG A 73 5.51 -6.87 -10.28
C ARG A 73 4.06 -7.29 -10.00
N TYR A 74 3.08 -6.47 -10.38
CA TYR A 74 1.64 -6.75 -10.19
C TYR A 74 0.92 -7.23 -11.45
N LEU A 75 1.59 -7.33 -12.60
CA LEU A 75 1.04 -8.01 -13.78
C LEU A 75 1.27 -9.53 -13.66
N PRO A 76 0.21 -10.35 -13.54
CA PRO A 76 0.35 -11.80 -13.41
C PRO A 76 0.85 -12.41 -14.72
N SER A 77 1.83 -13.31 -14.65
CA SER A 77 2.21 -14.18 -15.77
C SER A 77 1.08 -15.19 -16.03
N ASP A 78 0.38 -15.00 -17.13
CA ASP A 78 -0.72 -15.84 -17.56
C ASP A 78 -0.17 -17.17 -18.13
N THR A 79 -0.14 -18.21 -17.30
CA THR A 79 -0.01 -19.60 -17.78
C THR A 79 -1.37 -20.25 -17.67
N ARG A 80 -2.08 -20.30 -18.79
CA ARG A 80 -3.42 -20.89 -18.89
C ARG A 80 -3.39 -22.21 -19.67
N SER A 81 -3.79 -23.28 -19.00
CA SER A 81 -4.38 -24.51 -19.57
C SER A 81 -5.61 -24.84 -18.70
N VAL A 82 -6.80 -24.41 -19.11
CA VAL A 82 -7.84 -25.25 -19.75
C VAL A 82 -8.26 -26.43 -18.85
N ASP A 83 -9.37 -26.26 -18.13
CA ASP A 83 -10.57 -27.08 -18.35
C ASP A 83 -11.85 -26.50 -17.69
N THR A 84 -12.90 -26.43 -18.50
CA THR A 84 -14.36 -26.54 -18.31
C THR A 84 -15.09 -26.09 -17.01
N GLU A 85 -15.97 -25.07 -17.16
CA GLU A 85 -17.24 -24.65 -16.46
C GLU A 85 -17.57 -25.00 -14.98
N PRO A 86 -18.56 -24.34 -14.31
CA PRO A 86 -19.34 -23.14 -14.65
C PRO A 86 -19.24 -22.00 -13.59
N ARG A 87 -19.63 -20.79 -13.99
CA ARG A 87 -19.74 -19.55 -13.17
C ARG A 87 -20.25 -19.79 -11.72
N PRO A 88 -19.54 -19.32 -10.68
CA PRO A 88 -20.16 -19.01 -9.40
C PRO A 88 -20.48 -17.51 -9.31
N ARG A 89 -21.79 -17.26 -9.31
CA ARG A 89 -22.54 -16.36 -8.42
C ARG A 89 -21.69 -15.40 -7.57
N LYS A 90 -21.89 -14.08 -7.81
CA LYS A 90 -21.53 -12.92 -6.98
C LYS A 90 -20.91 -13.31 -5.63
N ALA A 91 -19.60 -13.09 -5.51
CA ALA A 91 -18.87 -13.24 -4.26
C ALA A 91 -19.59 -12.43 -3.18
N ARG A 92 -20.33 -13.15 -2.34
CA ARG A 92 -20.79 -12.69 -1.04
C ARG A 92 -19.52 -12.22 -0.33
N VAL A 93 -19.51 -10.94 0.03
CA VAL A 93 -18.53 -10.35 0.95
C VAL A 93 -18.33 -11.36 2.05
N THR A 94 -17.16 -11.97 2.10
CA THR A 94 -16.77 -12.89 3.16
C THR A 94 -16.88 -12.06 4.44
N GLU A 95 -17.94 -12.32 5.21
CA GLU A 95 -18.00 -11.88 6.59
C GLU A 95 -16.67 -12.28 7.21
N LEU A 96 -15.93 -11.26 7.66
CA LEU A 96 -14.74 -11.45 8.48
C LEU A 96 -15.15 -12.43 9.57
N ARG A 97 -14.65 -13.66 9.47
CA ARG A 97 -14.65 -14.61 10.57
C ARG A 97 -14.00 -13.88 11.73
N GLU A 98 -14.78 -13.57 12.77
CA GLU A 98 -14.26 -13.04 14.02
C GLU A 98 -13.15 -13.98 14.47
N PRO A 99 -11.87 -13.55 14.45
CA PRO A 99 -10.89 -14.24 15.24
C PRO A 99 -11.26 -13.92 16.69
N ASP A 100 -11.30 -14.97 17.49
CA ASP A 100 -11.40 -14.97 18.94
C ASP A 100 -10.13 -14.35 19.58
N GLU A 101 -9.72 -13.19 19.06
CA GLU A 101 -8.62 -12.35 19.52
C GLU A 101 -9.17 -10.99 19.94
N ALA A 102 -10.17 -11.03 20.81
CA ALA A 102 -10.26 -10.03 21.86
C ALA A 102 -9.08 -10.25 22.83
N GLY A 103 -7.83 -10.12 22.34
CA GLY A 103 -6.69 -9.90 23.21
C GLY A 103 -7.06 -8.74 24.12
N SER A 104 -6.87 -8.93 25.43
CA SER A 104 -7.19 -7.96 26.47
C SER A 104 -6.67 -6.58 26.07
N ASP A 105 -7.40 -5.52 26.41
CA ASP A 105 -6.95 -4.13 26.23
C ASP A 105 -5.62 -3.85 26.99
N GLU A 106 -5.05 -4.82 27.73
CA GLU A 106 -3.87 -4.70 28.58
C GLU A 106 -2.51 -4.78 27.85
N ASP A 107 -2.42 -5.38 26.65
CA ASP A 107 -1.14 -5.52 25.92
C ASP A 107 -0.94 -4.50 24.77
N PHE A 108 -1.86 -3.54 24.62
CA PHE A 108 -1.78 -2.54 23.57
C PHE A 108 -0.95 -1.33 23.99
N ALA A 109 0.32 -1.29 23.59
CA ALA A 109 1.13 -0.07 23.72
C ALA A 109 0.51 1.04 22.84
N PRO A 110 0.13 2.20 23.42
CA PRO A 110 -0.46 3.29 22.65
C PRO A 110 0.55 3.87 21.66
N GLU A 111 0.05 4.36 20.53
CA GLU A 111 0.90 4.88 19.45
C GLU A 111 1.77 6.04 19.97
N THR A 112 3.07 6.01 19.66
CA THR A 112 4.03 7.05 20.05
C THR A 112 3.65 8.41 19.45
N ASP A 113 3.20 8.40 18.19
CA ASP A 113 2.76 9.60 17.48
C ASP A 113 1.41 10.12 17.99
N ARG A 114 1.44 11.31 18.59
CA ARG A 114 0.25 12.00 19.12
C ARG A 114 -0.81 12.26 18.03
N ASN A 115 -0.41 12.55 16.79
CA ASN A 115 -1.34 12.86 15.71
C ASN A 115 -2.10 11.61 15.26
N VAL A 116 -1.41 10.47 15.21
CA VAL A 116 -2.01 9.17 14.91
C VAL A 116 -3.00 8.77 16.01
N ARG A 117 -2.59 8.93 17.28
CA ARG A 117 -3.47 8.67 18.43
C ARG A 117 -4.76 9.51 18.40
N ALA A 118 -4.63 10.81 18.13
CA ALA A 118 -5.77 11.72 18.01
C ALA A 118 -6.68 11.37 16.81
N ALA A 119 -6.08 10.93 15.70
CA ALA A 119 -6.83 10.46 14.54
C ALA A 119 -7.69 9.23 14.88
N TRP A 120 -7.12 8.23 15.56
CA TRP A 120 -7.86 7.05 16.00
C TRP A 120 -9.00 7.40 16.94
N GLN A 121 -8.76 8.28 17.90
CA GLN A 121 -9.82 8.75 18.80
C GLN A 121 -10.96 9.43 18.00
N THR A 122 -10.62 10.28 17.04
CA THR A 122 -11.60 10.93 16.17
C THR A 122 -12.43 9.90 15.39
N ILE A 123 -11.81 8.85 14.87
CA ILE A 123 -12.49 7.77 14.13
C ILE A 123 -13.46 7.00 15.05
N GLU A 124 -13.04 6.67 16.27
CA GLU A 124 -13.86 5.98 17.27
C GLU A 124 -15.06 6.82 17.76
N GLU A 125 -14.91 8.15 17.79
CA GLU A 125 -15.98 9.11 18.10
C GLU A 125 -16.97 9.27 16.93
N LEU A 126 -16.48 9.30 15.68
CA LEU A 126 -17.31 9.39 14.49
C LEU A 126 -18.12 8.11 14.21
N ALA A 127 -17.61 6.94 14.59
CA ALA A 127 -18.20 5.64 14.28
C ALA A 127 -18.55 4.81 15.54
N PRO A 128 -19.41 5.32 16.46
CA PRO A 128 -19.67 4.64 17.74
C PRO A 128 -20.25 3.23 17.58
N GLY A 129 -21.06 2.99 16.54
CA GLY A 129 -21.63 1.68 16.23
C GLY A 129 -20.66 0.68 15.59
N GLN A 130 -19.43 1.09 15.27
CA GLN A 130 -18.42 0.24 14.61
C GLN A 130 -17.09 0.22 15.38
N ARG A 131 -17.09 0.61 16.66
CA ARG A 131 -15.88 0.70 17.50
C ARG A 131 -15.06 -0.58 17.55
N ALA A 132 -15.72 -1.75 17.61
CA ALA A 132 -15.00 -3.04 17.62
C ALA A 132 -14.15 -3.24 16.36
N ARG A 133 -14.71 -2.93 15.18
CA ARG A 133 -14.01 -3.02 13.89
C ARG A 133 -12.84 -2.04 13.84
N VAL A 134 -13.06 -0.80 14.29
CA VAL A 134 -12.02 0.23 14.37
C VAL A 134 -10.89 -0.17 15.33
N LYS A 135 -11.21 -0.74 16.50
CA LYS A 135 -10.21 -1.24 17.46
C LYS A 135 -9.33 -2.33 16.85
N VAL A 136 -9.94 -3.31 16.16
CA VAL A 136 -9.17 -4.37 15.47
C VAL A 136 -8.23 -3.77 14.43
N ALA A 137 -8.73 -2.84 13.62
CA ALA A 137 -7.92 -2.18 12.61
C ALA A 137 -6.77 -1.38 13.21
N ARG A 138 -7.04 -0.62 14.27
CA ARG A 138 -6.05 0.13 15.05
C ARG A 138 -4.94 -0.76 15.56
N ARG A 139 -5.26 -1.93 16.12
CA ARG A 139 -4.26 -2.89 16.63
C ARG A 139 -3.28 -3.34 15.55
N LYS A 140 -3.79 -3.73 14.39
CA LYS A 140 -2.93 -4.18 13.26
C LYS A 140 -2.04 -3.05 12.75
N CYS A 141 -2.59 -1.85 12.60
CA CYS A 141 -1.83 -0.68 12.17
C CYS A 141 -0.77 -0.25 13.20
N ALA A 142 -1.05 -0.38 14.49
CA ALA A 142 -0.10 -0.02 15.55
C ALA A 142 1.13 -0.93 15.58
N GLN A 143 0.97 -2.24 15.30
CA GLN A 143 2.10 -3.16 15.20
C GLN A 143 3.06 -2.75 14.09
N VAL A 144 2.54 -2.37 12.92
CA VAL A 144 3.35 -1.83 11.81
C VAL A 144 4.02 -0.51 12.19
N LEU A 145 3.31 0.38 12.88
CA LEU A 145 3.86 1.65 13.34
C LEU A 145 5.01 1.45 14.33
N ALA A 146 4.87 0.52 15.27
CA ALA A 146 5.91 0.17 16.23
C ALA A 146 7.15 -0.41 15.53
N LEU A 147 6.95 -1.33 14.58
CA LEU A 147 8.07 -1.90 13.81
C LEU A 147 8.77 -0.85 12.95
N GLY A 148 8.01 0.02 12.27
CA GLY A 148 8.57 1.08 11.43
C GLY A 148 9.22 2.23 12.20
N GLU A 149 8.95 2.38 13.51
CA GLU A 149 9.65 3.29 14.41
C GLU A 149 10.91 2.67 15.04
N GLY A 150 10.98 1.35 15.11
CA GLY A 150 12.13 0.61 15.62
C GLY A 150 13.23 0.45 14.57
N ASP A 151 14.24 -0.37 14.90
CA ASP A 151 15.39 -0.66 14.05
C ASP A 151 15.08 -1.63 12.89
N THR A 152 13.83 -1.68 12.41
CA THR A 152 13.51 -2.53 11.26
C THR A 152 14.20 -1.99 10.01
N ILE A 153 14.75 -2.89 9.19
CA ILE A 153 15.34 -2.56 7.89
C ILE A 153 14.33 -2.86 6.77
N ASP A 154 13.16 -3.41 7.10
CA ASP A 154 12.13 -3.78 6.14
C ASP A 154 11.54 -2.52 5.45
N PRO A 155 11.86 -2.27 4.17
CA PRO A 155 11.41 -1.05 3.49
C PRO A 155 9.89 -0.98 3.36
N SER A 156 9.21 -2.14 3.30
CA SER A 156 7.76 -2.20 3.15
C SER A 156 7.03 -1.76 4.42
N LEU A 157 7.55 -2.14 5.59
CA LEU A 157 7.04 -1.69 6.89
C LEU A 157 7.34 -0.22 7.15
N ILE A 158 8.51 0.26 6.75
CA ILE A 158 8.87 1.69 6.83
C ILE A 158 7.96 2.54 5.93
N GLU A 159 7.71 2.09 4.70
CA GLU A 159 6.81 2.80 3.78
C GLU A 159 5.38 2.81 4.31
N LEU A 160 4.86 1.66 4.76
CA LEU A 160 3.50 1.56 5.27
C LEU A 160 3.31 2.36 6.56
N SER A 161 4.28 2.33 7.49
CA SER A 161 4.23 3.14 8.71
C SER A 161 4.25 4.64 8.40
N THR A 162 5.07 5.09 7.45
CA THR A 162 5.12 6.48 6.98
C THR A 162 3.80 6.90 6.33
N MET A 163 3.23 6.02 5.50
CA MET A 163 1.93 6.21 4.85
C MET A 163 0.80 6.33 5.88
N LEU A 164 0.80 5.51 6.92
CA LEU A 164 -0.16 5.58 8.03
C LEU A 164 -0.03 6.90 8.80
N LYS A 165 1.18 7.30 9.19
CA LYS A 165 1.43 8.55 9.94
C LYS A 165 0.93 9.79 9.18
N ARG A 166 1.13 9.83 7.87
CA ARG A 166 0.73 10.97 7.04
C ARG A 166 -0.76 10.99 6.74
N ASN A 167 -1.31 9.86 6.29
CA ASN A 167 -2.63 9.85 5.67
C ASN A 167 -3.76 9.60 6.67
N LEU A 168 -3.53 8.85 7.74
CA LEU A 168 -4.59 8.56 8.71
C LEU A 168 -5.11 9.83 9.41
N PRO A 169 -4.27 10.76 9.91
CA PRO A 169 -4.76 12.01 10.48
C PRO A 169 -5.46 12.90 9.45
N GLN A 170 -4.97 12.92 8.20
CA GLN A 170 -5.61 13.68 7.12
C GLN A 170 -7.00 13.12 6.77
N LEU A 171 -7.13 11.79 6.72
CA LEU A 171 -8.38 11.10 6.45
C LEU A 171 -9.41 11.39 7.57
N ALA A 172 -9.03 11.19 8.83
CA ALA A 172 -9.89 11.46 9.99
C ALA A 172 -10.36 12.92 10.00
N ASN A 173 -9.46 13.88 9.78
CA ASN A 173 -9.79 15.30 9.74
C ASN A 173 -10.73 15.65 8.57
N THR A 174 -10.51 15.07 7.40
CA THR A 174 -11.34 15.33 6.22
C THR A 174 -12.77 14.81 6.43
N VAL A 175 -12.91 13.60 6.97
CA VAL A 175 -14.22 13.02 7.26
C VAL A 175 -14.91 13.78 8.40
N ALA A 176 -14.19 14.20 9.45
CA ALA A 176 -14.75 15.03 10.52
C ALA A 176 -15.30 16.35 9.98
N LYS A 177 -14.55 17.06 9.14
CA LYS A 177 -14.99 18.31 8.48
C LYS A 177 -16.21 18.08 7.59
N LEU A 178 -16.24 16.98 6.84
CA LEU A 178 -17.40 16.61 6.02
C LEU A 178 -18.62 16.34 6.92
N CYS A 179 -18.45 15.61 8.01
CA CYS A 179 -19.54 15.27 8.93
C CYS A 179 -20.17 16.50 9.60
N ALA A 180 -19.39 17.55 9.85
CA ALA A 180 -19.84 18.80 10.46
C ALA A 180 -20.81 19.60 9.56
N THR A 181 -20.66 19.50 8.24
CA THR A 181 -21.43 20.31 7.26
C THR A 181 -22.40 19.49 6.42
N ALA A 182 -22.26 18.16 6.40
CA ALA A 182 -23.07 17.27 5.57
C ALA A 182 -24.44 16.93 6.20
N SER A 183 -25.39 16.59 5.32
CA SER A 183 -26.66 15.98 5.71
C SER A 183 -26.45 14.61 6.37
N ARG A 184 -27.46 14.14 7.14
CA ARG A 184 -27.37 12.86 7.86
C ARG A 184 -27.03 11.67 6.95
N SER A 185 -27.60 11.62 5.74
CA SER A 185 -27.30 10.55 4.78
C SER A 185 -25.84 10.56 4.34
N LYS A 186 -25.33 11.73 3.94
CA LYS A 186 -23.93 11.89 3.51
C LYS A 186 -22.94 11.63 4.65
N ARG A 187 -23.31 12.02 5.88
CA ARG A 187 -22.52 11.73 7.08
C ARG A 187 -22.38 10.23 7.30
N ASN A 188 -23.49 9.49 7.25
CA ASN A 188 -23.48 8.04 7.43
C ASN A 188 -22.66 7.33 6.34
N GLU A 189 -22.78 7.79 5.09
CA GLU A 189 -21.98 7.28 3.97
C GLU A 189 -20.48 7.54 4.17
N ALA A 190 -20.10 8.75 4.57
CA ALA A 190 -18.72 9.11 4.86
C ALA A 190 -18.13 8.30 6.03
N ILE A 191 -18.90 8.11 7.11
CA ILE A 191 -18.49 7.28 8.26
C ILE A 191 -18.30 5.82 7.83
N ARG A 192 -19.19 5.29 7.00
CA ARG A 192 -19.04 3.93 6.48
C ARG A 192 -17.78 3.79 5.63
N GLY A 193 -17.55 4.72 4.70
CA GLY A 193 -16.35 4.75 3.86
C GLY A 193 -15.07 4.84 4.70
N LEU A 194 -15.06 5.70 5.73
CA LEU A 194 -13.94 5.81 6.68
C LEU A 194 -13.60 4.47 7.35
N VAL A 195 -14.62 3.74 7.83
CA VAL A 195 -14.39 2.43 8.45
C VAL A 195 -13.87 1.42 7.44
N GLU A 196 -14.42 1.38 6.22
CA GLU A 196 -13.92 0.51 5.14
C GLU A 196 -12.46 0.81 4.78
N ASP A 197 -12.07 2.09 4.73
CA ASP A 197 -10.70 2.50 4.43
C ASP A 197 -9.73 2.08 5.54
N VAL A 198 -10.12 2.27 6.80
CA VAL A 198 -9.37 1.82 7.98
C VAL A 198 -9.19 0.30 8.00
N GLU A 199 -10.21 -0.46 7.59
CA GLU A 199 -10.09 -1.92 7.46
C GLU A 199 -9.16 -2.34 6.33
N ARG A 200 -9.17 -1.65 5.19
CA ARG A 200 -8.21 -1.89 4.10
C ARG A 200 -6.79 -1.63 4.57
N LEU A 201 -6.57 -0.57 5.35
CA LEU A 201 -5.27 -0.29 5.96
C LEU A 201 -4.84 -1.41 6.90
N ALA A 202 -5.76 -1.92 7.72
CA ALA A 202 -5.50 -3.04 8.62
C ALA A 202 -5.17 -4.34 7.87
N GLN A 203 -5.85 -4.63 6.76
CA GLN A 203 -5.55 -5.80 5.91
C GLN A 203 -4.19 -5.67 5.21
N SER A 204 -3.79 -4.46 4.83
CA SER A 204 -2.45 -4.22 4.31
C SER A 204 -1.39 -4.41 5.39
N ALA A 205 -1.63 -3.88 6.60
CA ALA A 205 -0.76 -4.10 7.75
C ALA A 205 -0.58 -5.59 8.07
N ASP A 206 -1.69 -6.35 8.11
CA ASP A 206 -1.68 -7.79 8.36
C ASP A 206 -0.81 -8.56 7.36
N ARG A 207 -0.91 -8.19 6.07
CA ARG A 207 -0.14 -8.82 5.00
C ARG A 207 1.35 -8.51 5.12
N GLU A 208 1.72 -7.28 5.44
CA GLU A 208 3.14 -6.95 5.64
C GLU A 208 3.71 -7.61 6.89
N LEU A 209 2.96 -7.64 8.00
CA LEU A 209 3.38 -8.33 9.21
C LEU A 209 3.59 -9.83 8.96
N ALA A 210 2.68 -10.47 8.23
CA ALA A 210 2.82 -11.88 7.86
C ALA A 210 4.09 -12.13 7.03
N ARG A 211 4.36 -11.27 6.02
CA ARG A 211 5.57 -11.35 5.20
C ARG A 211 6.84 -11.15 6.02
N HIS A 212 6.81 -10.17 6.93
CA HIS A 212 7.94 -9.88 7.81
C HIS A 212 8.24 -11.08 8.73
N HIS A 213 7.21 -11.68 9.34
CA HIS A 213 7.38 -12.86 10.18
C HIS A 213 7.90 -14.07 9.39
N GLU A 214 7.44 -14.27 8.16
CA GLU A 214 7.94 -15.33 7.28
C GLU A 214 9.42 -15.12 6.94
N ALA A 215 9.82 -13.89 6.59
CA ALA A 215 11.21 -13.55 6.31
C ALA A 215 12.13 -13.77 7.53
N LEU A 216 11.69 -13.39 8.74
CA LEU A 216 12.43 -13.64 9.98
C LEU A 216 12.54 -15.14 10.29
N ALA A 217 11.50 -15.92 10.00
CA ALA A 217 11.53 -17.36 10.20
C ALA A 217 12.56 -18.02 9.27
N ASP A 218 12.62 -17.63 8.00
CA ASP A 218 13.59 -18.11 7.02
C ASP A 218 15.03 -17.73 7.41
N GLU A 219 15.25 -16.49 7.85
CA GLU A 219 16.56 -16.03 8.33
C GLU A 219 17.04 -16.86 9.54
N LEU A 220 16.14 -17.13 10.49
CA LEU A 220 16.44 -17.92 11.67
C LEU A 220 16.76 -19.38 11.31
N VAL A 221 16.09 -19.96 10.32
CA VAL A 221 16.44 -21.29 9.79
C VAL A 221 17.84 -21.29 9.16
N ALA A 222 18.15 -20.27 8.35
CA ALA A 222 19.47 -20.13 7.73
C ALA A 222 20.59 -19.97 8.77
N LEU A 223 20.38 -19.15 9.80
CA LEU A 223 21.33 -18.96 10.90
C LEU A 223 21.59 -20.27 11.66
N ARG A 224 20.53 -21.04 11.97
CA ARG A 224 20.66 -22.35 12.63
C ARG A 224 21.45 -23.34 11.78
N ALA A 225 21.20 -23.38 10.47
CA ALA A 225 21.97 -24.21 9.55
C ALA A 225 23.45 -23.78 9.50
N HIS A 226 23.73 -22.48 9.46
CA HIS A 226 25.10 -21.97 9.49
C HIS A 226 25.85 -22.37 10.76
N ILE A 227 25.21 -22.22 11.93
CA ILE A 227 25.79 -22.63 13.22
C ILE A 227 26.05 -24.15 13.23
N ALA A 228 25.08 -24.96 12.78
CA ALA A 228 25.24 -26.41 12.73
C ALA A 228 26.46 -26.81 11.88
N THR A 229 26.61 -26.26 10.67
CA THR A 229 27.75 -26.57 9.79
C THR A 229 29.12 -26.18 10.37
N ARG A 230 29.18 -25.11 11.17
CA ARG A 230 30.40 -24.62 11.83
C ARG A 230 30.76 -25.39 13.11
N THR A 231 29.78 -26.01 13.76
CA THR A 231 29.94 -26.67 15.05
C THR A 231 30.02 -28.20 14.93
N SER A 232 29.63 -28.76 13.79
CA SER A 232 29.79 -30.19 13.47
C SER A 232 31.12 -30.53 12.77
N ALA A 233 32.03 -29.57 12.62
CA ALA A 233 33.38 -29.73 12.07
C ALA A 233 34.41 -29.70 13.21
#